data_AF-A0A5J5VCJ7-F1
#
_entry.id   AF-A0A5J5VCJ7-F1
#
_cell.length_a   1.000
_cell.length_b   1.000
_cell.length_c   1.000
_cell.angle_alpha   90.00
_cell.angle_beta   90.00
_cell.angle_gamma   90.00
#
_symmetry.space_group_name_H-M   'P 1'
#
loop_
_entity.id
_entity.type
_entity.pdbx_description
1 polymer ?
#
loop_
_entity_poly.entity_id
_entity_poly.type
_entity_poly.pdbx_seq_one_letter_code
_entity_poly.pdbx_strand_id
1 'polypeptide(L)'
;MKHSELQSPLKSIKMRQRKNGSSIKHPNLSDAEAKSQKKSPYSLKDVFLTCLGFRMLNALLIQTYFNPDEHWQALEVAHRIAFGYGHLTWEWEEGIRSYLHPMMFALFYKLLALLRLDIPCVMIKAPRLLQSIFSAVGDLYLYKLSFVLFGDGVAKWALFSQLANWFMFFCFNRTFSNSLETTLTLVGLYYWPSVRSSLNKAPSGSRKWGLALAALACAIRPTSAVTWVYVGLLELYLTHDRLRFIFVELIPIGSVVLGITCLLDRLMYDSWVLVPLNFLKFNFLSSGGDYYGTHKWHWYFTQGFTVMVFTFLPFCVAGIIKSKYWKLSGLILWVLGLYSILGHKEFRFVLPVLPISLIFVGYSLAALDERDSRNGAKKRSSCICNKWPSRKQLAIFFLLASNIPMALYMSLIHQRGTEDAMNYLSKEAAKGKVKSIVFLMPCHATPYYSTLHNNLPMRFLDCTPNKGMPTESDRFMMDPVSFAVDFAKNWSHPSHIVLFDSEERHLKDFLISHSFREVRRFFHAHFKVDRDLQASVVVYAD
;
A
#
# COMPACT_ATOMS: atom_id res chain seq x y z
N MET A 1 -7.63 37.26 84.59
CA MET A 1 -6.57 38.24 84.26
C MET A 1 -5.38 37.96 85.16
N LYS A 2 -4.19 37.78 84.55
CA LYS A 2 -2.85 37.57 85.14
C LYS A 2 -2.59 36.25 85.90
N HIS A 3 -1.72 35.43 85.32
CA HIS A 3 -0.58 34.70 85.92
C HIS A 3 0.18 34.06 84.75
N SER A 4 1.30 34.61 84.24
CA SER A 4 2.69 34.57 84.73
C SER A 4 3.30 33.15 84.76
N GLU A 5 3.91 32.74 83.65
CA GLU A 5 4.88 31.62 83.59
C GLU A 5 6.20 32.14 83.00
N LEU A 6 7.30 31.93 83.74
CA LEU A 6 8.66 32.08 83.23
C LEU A 6 9.59 31.11 83.97
N GLN A 7 10.32 30.29 83.19
CA GLN A 7 11.70 29.80 83.41
C GLN A 7 11.97 28.80 84.57
N SER A 8 12.81 27.74 84.50
CA SER A 8 13.82 27.24 83.55
C SER A 8 14.43 25.90 84.11
N PRO A 9 15.61 25.34 83.72
CA PRO A 9 15.78 23.90 83.43
C PRO A 9 16.90 23.16 84.23
N LEU A 10 16.96 21.81 84.17
CA LEU A 10 18.18 21.02 84.48
C LEU A 10 18.08 19.63 83.80
N LYS A 11 18.77 19.39 82.68
CA LYS A 11 20.15 18.87 82.46
C LYS A 11 20.33 17.33 82.61
N SER A 12 20.57 16.73 81.43
CA SER A 12 21.59 15.72 81.09
C SER A 12 21.50 14.32 81.73
N ILE A 13 21.36 13.28 80.89
CA ILE A 13 22.23 12.08 80.91
C ILE A 13 22.41 11.56 79.47
N LYS A 14 23.68 11.41 79.05
CA LYS A 14 24.14 10.68 77.85
C LYS A 14 23.80 9.20 77.96
N MET A 15 23.32 8.56 76.89
CA MET A 15 23.69 7.17 76.61
C MET A 15 23.65 6.87 75.11
N ARG A 16 24.79 6.39 74.59
CA ARG A 16 24.95 5.79 73.27
C ARG A 16 25.63 4.45 73.50
N GLN A 17 24.90 3.34 73.43
CA GLN A 17 25.45 2.05 73.06
C GLN A 17 24.35 1.15 72.47
N ARG A 18 24.82 0.19 71.68
CA ARG A 18 24.19 -0.43 70.51
C ARG A 18 23.57 -1.79 70.84
N LYS A 19 22.66 -2.19 69.95
CA LYS A 19 22.37 -3.55 69.43
C LYS A 19 21.41 -4.46 70.17
N ASN A 20 20.24 -4.63 69.54
CA ASN A 20 19.57 -5.86 69.06
C ASN A 20 18.06 -5.64 69.26
N GLY A 21 17.17 -5.67 68.28
CA GLY A 21 17.09 -6.34 67.00
C GLY A 21 15.59 -6.34 66.68
N SER A 22 15.13 -5.40 65.87
CA SER A 22 13.72 -5.24 65.48
C SER A 22 13.59 -5.24 63.97
N SER A 23 12.34 -5.44 63.53
CA SER A 23 11.81 -5.16 62.20
C SER A 23 11.67 -6.37 61.28
N ILE A 24 10.48 -6.96 61.40
CA ILE A 24 9.76 -7.66 60.34
C ILE A 24 9.84 -6.80 59.07
N LYS A 25 10.57 -7.29 58.06
CA LYS A 25 10.62 -6.67 56.74
C LYS A 25 9.27 -6.91 56.03
N HIS A 26 8.48 -5.85 55.89
CA HIS A 26 7.49 -5.78 54.82
C HIS A 26 8.24 -5.84 53.47
N PRO A 27 7.86 -6.74 52.54
CA PRO A 27 8.44 -6.73 51.21
C PRO A 27 7.95 -5.46 50.47
N ASN A 28 8.92 -4.67 49.99
CA ASN A 28 8.70 -3.49 49.16
C ASN A 28 7.87 -3.86 47.92
N LEU A 29 6.63 -3.35 47.83
CA LEU A 29 5.78 -3.45 46.64
C LEU A 29 6.39 -2.74 45.41
N SER A 30 7.41 -1.90 45.58
CA SER A 30 8.03 -1.13 44.49
C SER A 30 8.95 -1.96 43.58
N ASP A 31 9.51 -3.08 44.05
CA ASP A 31 10.47 -3.88 43.25
C ASP A 31 9.79 -4.98 42.42
N ALA A 32 8.53 -5.31 42.72
CA ALA A 32 7.73 -6.28 41.97
C ALA A 32 7.07 -5.64 40.72
N GLU A 33 6.77 -4.35 40.75
CA GLU A 33 6.13 -3.65 39.62
C GLU A 33 7.13 -3.27 38.51
N ALA A 34 8.42 -3.19 38.81
CA ALA A 34 9.47 -2.88 37.83
C ALA A 34 9.84 -4.08 36.92
N LYS A 35 9.39 -5.31 37.22
CA LYS A 35 9.70 -6.53 36.45
C LYS A 35 8.59 -7.03 35.51
N SER A 36 7.46 -6.32 35.40
CA SER A 36 6.38 -6.66 34.46
C SER A 36 6.46 -5.89 33.14
N GLN A 37 7.66 -5.70 32.58
CA GLN A 37 7.76 -5.48 31.14
C GLN A 37 7.46 -6.83 30.48
N LYS A 38 6.20 -7.06 30.10
CA LYS A 38 5.76 -8.19 29.27
C LYS A 38 6.61 -8.25 28.00
N LYS A 39 7.73 -8.97 28.04
CA LYS A 39 8.47 -9.35 26.84
C LYS A 39 7.52 -10.19 25.99
N SER A 40 7.22 -9.72 24.78
CA SER A 40 6.49 -10.54 23.82
C SER A 40 7.24 -11.87 23.64
N PRO A 41 6.55 -13.02 23.62
CA PRO A 41 7.19 -14.32 23.44
C PRO A 41 7.82 -14.49 22.03
N TYR A 42 7.49 -13.63 21.07
CA TYR A 42 8.08 -13.65 19.73
C TYR A 42 9.20 -12.63 19.60
N SER A 43 10.35 -13.06 19.07
CA SER A 43 11.38 -12.12 18.67
C SER A 43 10.87 -11.28 17.50
N LEU A 44 11.12 -9.96 17.54
CA LEU A 44 10.80 -9.07 16.41
C LEU A 44 11.47 -9.52 15.10
N LYS A 45 12.60 -10.23 15.21
CA LYS A 45 13.28 -10.85 14.07
C LYS A 45 12.42 -11.95 13.45
N ASP A 46 11.83 -12.82 14.28
CA ASP A 46 11.00 -13.93 13.80
C ASP A 46 9.72 -13.42 13.13
N VAL A 47 9.11 -12.38 13.70
CA VAL A 47 7.95 -11.70 13.09
C VAL A 47 8.33 -11.16 11.71
N PHE A 48 9.46 -10.45 11.61
CA PHE A 48 9.92 -9.90 10.34
C PHE A 48 10.23 -10.98 9.31
N LEU A 49 10.98 -12.02 9.67
CA LEU A 49 11.34 -13.12 8.76
C LEU A 49 10.10 -13.88 8.28
N THR A 50 9.11 -14.07 9.15
CA THR A 50 7.82 -14.70 8.79
C THR A 50 7.05 -13.83 7.80
N CYS A 51 6.95 -12.52 8.07
CA CYS A 51 6.29 -11.58 7.15
C CYS A 51 7.01 -11.51 5.81
N LEU A 52 8.34 -11.48 5.81
CA LEU A 52 9.16 -11.44 4.61
C LEU A 52 8.96 -12.71 3.77
N GLY A 53 9.07 -13.90 4.37
CA GLY A 53 8.82 -15.16 3.67
C GLY A 53 7.42 -15.23 3.08
N PHE A 54 6.40 -14.81 3.84
CA PHE A 54 5.02 -14.73 3.36
C PHE A 54 4.86 -13.75 2.20
N ARG A 55 5.42 -12.54 2.30
CA ARG A 55 5.31 -11.51 1.27
C ARG A 55 6.11 -11.85 0.02
N MET A 56 7.25 -12.50 0.14
CA MET A 56 8.00 -13.01 -1.02
C MET A 56 7.21 -14.10 -1.75
N LEU A 57 6.61 -15.06 -1.02
CA LEU A 57 5.74 -16.07 -1.62
C LEU A 57 4.54 -15.42 -2.31
N ASN A 58 3.87 -14.48 -1.64
CA ASN A 58 2.75 -13.74 -2.20
C ASN A 58 3.16 -12.97 -3.48
N ALA A 59 4.30 -12.27 -3.48
CA ALA A 59 4.82 -11.57 -4.66
C ALA A 59 5.04 -12.50 -5.86
N LEU A 60 5.43 -13.76 -5.63
CA LEU A 60 5.58 -14.77 -6.67
C LEU A 60 4.24 -15.38 -7.14
N LEU A 61 3.22 -15.34 -6.28
CA LEU A 61 1.87 -15.80 -6.61
C LEU A 61 1.09 -14.76 -7.43
N ILE A 62 1.40 -13.47 -7.33
CA ILE A 62 0.74 -12.44 -8.14
C ILE A 62 1.15 -12.60 -9.62
N GLN A 63 0.19 -13.04 -10.44
CA GLN A 63 0.33 -13.27 -11.89
C GLN A 63 -0.64 -12.41 -12.71
N THR A 64 -1.42 -11.56 -12.05
CA THR A 64 -2.50 -10.79 -12.68
C THR A 64 -2.15 -9.31 -12.79
N TYR A 65 -2.85 -8.62 -13.68
CA TYR A 65 -2.89 -7.18 -13.80
C TYR A 65 -3.96 -6.58 -12.87
N PHE A 66 -3.80 -5.32 -12.45
CA PHE A 66 -4.83 -4.59 -11.68
C PHE A 66 -5.07 -3.18 -12.18
N ASN A 67 -3.98 -2.41 -12.41
CA ASN A 67 -4.08 -1.02 -12.80
C ASN A 67 -2.85 -0.61 -13.61
N PRO A 68 -2.98 0.26 -14.62
CA PRO A 68 -1.86 0.71 -15.46
C PRO A 68 -0.68 1.24 -14.67
N ASP A 69 -0.95 1.92 -13.55
CA ASP A 69 0.08 2.59 -12.76
C ASP A 69 1.10 1.64 -12.14
N GLU A 70 0.83 0.32 -12.10
CA GLU A 70 1.79 -0.70 -11.69
C GLU A 70 3.03 -0.68 -12.59
N HIS A 71 2.81 -0.42 -13.88
CA HIS A 71 3.83 -0.44 -14.93
C HIS A 71 4.20 0.97 -15.36
N TRP A 72 3.22 1.79 -15.73
CA TRP A 72 3.40 3.07 -16.43
C TRP A 72 3.84 4.24 -15.52
N GLN A 73 3.68 4.10 -14.20
CA GLN A 73 4.17 5.09 -13.21
C GLN A 73 5.36 4.58 -12.39
N ALA A 74 5.84 3.37 -12.65
CA ALA A 74 6.94 2.76 -11.90
C ALA A 74 7.92 2.04 -12.83
N LEU A 75 7.58 0.83 -13.26
CA LEU A 75 8.54 -0.08 -13.89
C LEU A 75 8.98 0.36 -15.29
N GLU A 76 8.07 0.88 -16.10
CA GLU A 76 8.39 1.32 -17.47
C GLU A 76 9.31 2.54 -17.46
N VAL A 77 9.03 3.49 -16.58
CA VAL A 77 9.84 4.69 -16.36
C VAL A 77 11.21 4.30 -15.84
N ALA A 78 11.26 3.41 -14.84
CA ALA A 78 12.50 2.88 -14.29
C ALA A 78 13.35 2.15 -15.33
N HIS A 79 12.70 1.36 -16.20
CA HIS A 79 13.36 0.65 -17.29
C HIS A 79 14.00 1.63 -18.28
N ARG A 80 13.27 2.67 -18.70
CA ARG A 80 13.82 3.71 -19.57
C ARG A 80 15.03 4.41 -18.97
N ILE A 81 14.98 4.74 -17.68
CA ILE A 81 16.12 5.36 -16.98
C ILE A 81 17.34 4.42 -16.96
N ALA A 82 17.13 3.13 -16.69
CA ALA A 82 18.23 2.16 -16.53
C ALA A 82 18.90 1.76 -17.85
N PHE A 83 18.11 1.57 -18.92
CA PHE A 83 18.55 0.99 -20.20
C PHE A 83 18.53 1.95 -21.38
N GLY A 84 17.94 3.14 -21.25
CA GLY A 84 17.90 4.16 -22.31
C GLY A 84 16.78 3.98 -23.34
N TYR A 85 15.95 2.94 -23.21
CA TYR A 85 14.78 2.70 -24.07
C TYR A 85 13.56 2.31 -23.23
N GLY A 86 12.37 2.69 -23.71
CA GLY A 86 11.12 2.57 -22.96
C GLY A 86 10.18 3.73 -23.32
N HIS A 87 8.97 3.73 -22.77
CA HIS A 87 7.97 4.76 -23.03
C HIS A 87 7.72 5.65 -21.81
N LEU A 88 7.64 6.97 -22.02
CA LEU A 88 7.15 7.92 -21.01
C LEU A 88 5.75 8.35 -21.42
N THR A 89 4.79 8.28 -20.50
CA THR A 89 3.46 8.83 -20.75
C THR A 89 3.50 10.35 -20.69
N TRP A 90 2.46 10.98 -21.26
CA TRP A 90 2.26 12.44 -21.24
C TRP A 90 2.38 13.05 -19.83
N GLU A 91 2.03 12.29 -18.78
CA GLU A 91 2.15 12.73 -17.38
C GLU A 91 3.58 13.07 -16.98
N TRP A 92 4.55 12.35 -17.55
CA TRP A 92 5.95 12.63 -17.32
C TRP A 92 6.36 13.85 -18.14
N GLU A 93 5.93 13.98 -19.39
CA GLU A 93 6.25 15.15 -20.23
C GLU A 93 5.75 16.47 -19.61
N GLU A 94 4.58 16.47 -18.97
CA GLU A 94 4.00 17.63 -18.26
C GLU A 94 4.58 17.85 -16.84
N GLY A 95 5.49 16.99 -16.38
CA GLY A 95 6.13 17.14 -15.07
C GLY A 95 5.16 17.05 -13.89
N ILE A 96 4.14 16.18 -13.96
CA ILE A 96 3.13 16.01 -12.90
C ILE A 96 3.42 14.82 -11.97
N ARG A 97 4.47 14.02 -12.24
CA ARG A 97 4.85 12.83 -11.46
C ARG A 97 6.26 12.96 -10.89
N SER A 98 6.50 12.41 -9.69
CA SER A 98 7.82 12.47 -9.06
C SER A 98 8.66 11.26 -9.47
N TYR A 99 9.93 11.50 -9.78
CA TYR A 99 10.86 10.41 -10.08
C TYR A 99 11.34 9.64 -8.85
N LEU A 100 11.03 10.06 -7.62
CA LEU A 100 11.47 9.37 -6.41
C LEU A 100 11.09 7.89 -6.38
N HIS A 101 9.84 7.58 -6.73
CA HIS A 101 9.33 6.21 -6.74
C HIS A 101 9.96 5.35 -7.85
N PRO A 102 9.94 5.71 -9.14
CA PRO A 102 10.58 4.89 -10.17
C PRO A 102 12.10 4.81 -10.00
N MET A 103 12.76 5.82 -9.42
CA MET A 103 14.22 5.81 -9.23
C MET A 103 14.70 4.63 -8.39
N MET A 104 13.92 4.18 -7.39
CA MET A 104 14.29 3.00 -6.60
C MET A 104 14.37 1.73 -7.45
N PHE A 105 13.45 1.59 -8.42
CA PHE A 105 13.44 0.48 -9.37
C PHE A 105 14.50 0.66 -10.44
N ALA A 106 14.79 1.89 -10.87
CA ALA A 106 15.82 2.18 -11.85
C ALA A 106 17.22 1.81 -11.33
N LEU A 107 17.53 2.18 -10.08
CA LEU A 107 18.77 1.78 -9.40
C LEU A 107 18.87 0.25 -9.27
N PHE A 108 17.74 -0.39 -8.94
CA PHE A 108 17.68 -1.84 -8.83
C PHE A 108 17.89 -2.55 -10.18
N TYR A 109 17.25 -2.06 -11.25
CA TYR A 109 17.47 -2.56 -12.61
C TYR A 109 18.91 -2.35 -13.07
N LYS A 110 19.51 -1.20 -12.76
CA LYS A 110 20.93 -0.97 -13.07
C LYS A 110 21.83 -1.96 -12.36
N LEU A 111 21.55 -2.28 -11.10
CA LEU A 111 22.27 -3.32 -10.36
C LEU A 111 22.11 -4.70 -11.01
N LEU A 112 20.90 -5.09 -11.41
CA LEU A 112 20.66 -6.34 -12.12
C LEU A 112 21.43 -6.41 -13.44
N ALA A 113 21.43 -5.33 -14.22
CA ALA A 113 22.18 -5.23 -15.47
C ALA A 113 23.70 -5.33 -15.25
N LEU A 114 24.23 -4.69 -14.20
CA LEU A 114 25.65 -4.81 -13.83
C LEU A 114 26.04 -6.24 -13.47
N LEU A 115 25.12 -6.98 -12.83
CA LEU A 115 25.31 -8.39 -12.49
C LEU A 115 24.99 -9.35 -13.65
N ARG A 116 24.58 -8.84 -14.83
CA ARG A 116 24.13 -9.64 -15.99
C ARG A 116 22.96 -10.57 -15.66
N LEU A 117 22.08 -10.13 -14.76
CA LEU A 117 20.86 -10.83 -14.34
C LEU A 117 19.59 -10.21 -14.96
N ASP A 118 19.74 -9.30 -15.91
CA ASP A 118 18.70 -8.60 -16.66
C ASP A 118 18.03 -9.48 -17.72
N ILE A 119 17.73 -10.75 -17.39
CA ILE A 119 16.90 -11.58 -18.26
C ILE A 119 15.42 -11.25 -18.05
N PRO A 120 14.54 -11.38 -19.07
CA PRO A 120 13.16 -10.91 -18.97
C PRO A 120 12.38 -11.48 -17.78
N CYS A 121 12.56 -12.77 -17.46
CA CYS A 121 11.90 -13.40 -16.30
C CYS A 121 12.27 -12.72 -14.96
N VAL A 122 13.52 -12.29 -14.81
CA VAL A 122 13.99 -11.58 -13.62
C VAL A 122 13.44 -10.17 -13.60
N MET A 123 13.45 -9.47 -14.74
CA MET A 123 12.91 -8.11 -14.87
C MET A 123 11.44 -8.02 -14.45
N ILE A 124 10.65 -9.07 -14.72
CA ILE A 124 9.24 -9.14 -14.35
C ILE A 124 9.04 -9.39 -12.85
N LYS A 125 9.79 -10.33 -12.26
CA LYS A 125 9.54 -10.80 -10.89
C LYS A 125 10.31 -10.03 -9.82
N ALA A 126 11.51 -9.58 -10.13
CA ALA A 126 12.41 -8.96 -9.17
C ALA A 126 11.85 -7.66 -8.55
N PRO A 127 11.15 -6.77 -9.29
CA PRO A 127 10.53 -5.58 -8.69
C PRO A 127 9.47 -5.92 -7.65
N ARG A 128 8.64 -6.94 -7.89
CA ARG A 128 7.64 -7.42 -6.90
C ARG A 128 8.32 -8.03 -5.68
N LEU A 129 9.45 -8.72 -5.84
CA LEU A 129 10.26 -9.22 -4.72
C LEU A 129 10.87 -8.07 -3.92
N LEU A 130 11.40 -7.03 -4.56
CA LEU A 130 11.85 -5.81 -3.89
C LEU A 130 10.71 -5.17 -3.10
N GLN A 131 9.51 -5.08 -3.72
CA GLN A 131 8.32 -4.55 -3.06
C GLN A 131 7.94 -5.35 -1.81
N SER A 132 8.09 -6.68 -1.86
CA SER A 132 7.78 -7.56 -0.72
C SER A 132 8.60 -7.25 0.53
N ILE A 133 9.82 -6.69 0.38
CA ILE A 133 10.64 -6.23 1.50
C ILE A 133 9.97 -5.03 2.18
N PHE A 134 9.52 -4.04 1.40
CA PHE A 134 8.78 -2.89 1.94
C PHE A 134 7.47 -3.32 2.59
N SER A 135 6.73 -4.24 1.96
CA SER A 135 5.50 -4.78 2.52
C SER A 135 5.74 -5.52 3.85
N ALA A 136 6.81 -6.30 3.97
CA ALA A 136 7.19 -6.97 5.21
C ALA A 136 7.61 -5.97 6.32
N VAL A 137 8.28 -4.88 5.95
CA VAL A 137 8.53 -3.75 6.87
C VAL A 137 7.20 -3.15 7.33
N GLY A 138 6.26 -2.92 6.42
CA GLY A 138 4.92 -2.44 6.75
C GLY A 138 4.20 -3.36 7.75
N ASP A 139 4.19 -4.67 7.52
CA ASP A 139 3.59 -5.66 8.43
C ASP A 139 4.27 -5.66 9.82
N LEU A 140 5.61 -5.54 9.86
CA LEU A 140 6.35 -5.43 11.13
C LEU A 140 5.95 -4.16 11.89
N TYR A 141 5.84 -3.03 11.21
CA TYR A 141 5.46 -1.77 11.86
C TYR A 141 3.97 -1.72 12.22
N LEU A 142 3.11 -2.42 11.49
CA LEU A 142 1.73 -2.69 11.94
C LEU A 142 1.74 -3.44 13.28
N TYR A 143 2.48 -4.55 13.36
CA TYR A 143 2.60 -5.33 14.59
C TYR A 143 3.13 -4.48 15.75
N LYS A 144 4.21 -3.72 15.53
CA LYS A 144 4.80 -2.83 16.53
C LYS A 144 3.83 -1.72 16.97
N LEU A 145 3.10 -1.12 16.03
CA LEU A 145 2.11 -0.07 16.31
C LEU A 145 0.96 -0.66 17.14
N SER A 146 0.38 -1.78 16.72
CA SER A 146 -0.67 -2.48 17.47
C SER A 146 -0.22 -2.89 18.88
N PHE A 147 1.02 -3.37 19.01
CA PHE A 147 1.60 -3.75 20.30
C PHE A 147 1.68 -2.56 21.25
N VAL A 148 2.17 -1.41 20.77
CA VAL A 148 2.29 -0.19 21.60
C VAL A 148 0.91 0.39 21.95
N LEU A 149 -0.11 0.22 21.09
CA LEU A 149 -1.44 0.78 21.34
C LEU A 149 -2.29 -0.09 22.26
N PHE A 150 -2.30 -1.40 22.04
CA PHE A 150 -3.27 -2.31 22.66
C PHE A 150 -2.66 -3.59 23.25
N GLY A 151 -1.35 -3.79 23.14
CA GLY A 151 -0.63 -4.93 23.68
C GLY A 151 -0.49 -6.14 22.74
N ASP A 152 0.17 -7.18 23.23
CA ASP A 152 0.62 -8.34 22.44
C ASP A 152 -0.51 -9.15 21.79
N GLY A 153 -1.62 -9.36 22.51
CA GLY A 153 -2.77 -10.12 21.98
C GLY A 153 -3.34 -9.45 20.74
N VAL A 154 -3.56 -8.13 20.80
CA VAL A 154 -4.06 -7.35 19.67
C VAL A 154 -3.06 -7.30 18.53
N ALA A 155 -1.76 -7.18 18.82
CA ALA A 155 -0.72 -7.15 17.79
C ALA A 155 -0.69 -8.42 16.93
N LYS A 156 -0.83 -9.59 17.57
CA LYS A 156 -0.90 -10.88 16.86
C LYS A 156 -2.14 -10.98 15.98
N TRP A 157 -3.30 -10.59 16.49
CA TRP A 157 -4.54 -10.61 15.72
C TRP A 157 -4.60 -9.56 14.62
N ALA A 158 -3.98 -8.39 14.81
CA ALA A 158 -3.83 -7.38 13.78
C ALA A 158 -2.94 -7.88 12.63
N LEU A 159 -1.80 -8.52 12.97
CA LEU A 159 -0.94 -9.14 11.96
C LEU A 159 -1.66 -10.28 11.22
N PHE A 160 -2.38 -11.16 11.93
CA PHE A 160 -3.22 -12.18 11.30
C PHE A 160 -4.22 -11.56 10.31
N SER A 161 -4.94 -10.51 10.73
CA SER A 161 -5.94 -9.83 9.90
C SER A 161 -5.32 -9.20 8.65
N GLN A 162 -4.13 -8.61 8.79
CA GLN A 162 -3.34 -8.02 7.70
C GLN A 162 -2.87 -9.05 6.67
N LEU A 163 -2.39 -10.21 7.11
CA LEU A 163 -1.93 -11.28 6.22
C LEU A 163 -3.11 -12.04 5.57
N ALA A 164 -4.25 -12.13 6.26
CA ALA A 164 -5.44 -12.82 5.79
C ALA A 164 -6.38 -11.97 4.93
N ASN A 165 -6.32 -10.63 5.01
CA ASN A 165 -7.18 -9.75 4.22
C ASN A 165 -6.87 -9.87 2.72
N TRP A 166 -7.92 -10.10 1.92
CA TRP A 166 -7.76 -10.38 0.50
C TRP A 166 -7.13 -9.21 -0.28
N PHE A 167 -7.47 -7.97 0.07
CA PHE A 167 -6.97 -6.79 -0.64
C PHE A 167 -5.52 -6.49 -0.29
N MET A 168 -5.13 -6.64 0.99
CA MET A 168 -3.72 -6.57 1.40
C MET A 168 -2.88 -7.68 0.80
N PHE A 169 -3.44 -8.87 0.57
CA PHE A 169 -2.76 -9.93 -0.17
C PHE A 169 -2.58 -9.54 -1.63
N PHE A 170 -3.65 -9.10 -2.29
CA PHE A 170 -3.68 -8.78 -3.72
C PHE A 170 -2.87 -7.54 -4.13
N CYS A 171 -2.88 -6.48 -3.32
CA CYS A 171 -2.40 -5.16 -3.72
C CYS A 171 -1.03 -4.77 -3.12
N PHE A 172 -0.73 -5.18 -1.89
CA PHE A 172 0.38 -4.58 -1.12
C PHE A 172 1.78 -4.88 -1.69
N ASN A 173 1.93 -5.97 -2.44
CA ASN A 173 3.18 -6.37 -3.10
C ASN A 173 3.30 -5.85 -4.56
N ARG A 174 2.26 -5.20 -5.08
CA ARG A 174 2.31 -4.57 -6.41
C ARG A 174 3.12 -3.29 -6.34
N THR A 175 3.77 -2.94 -7.45
CA THR A 175 4.73 -1.83 -7.59
C THR A 175 4.04 -0.46 -7.66
N PHE A 176 3.07 -0.23 -6.79
CA PHE A 176 2.39 1.05 -6.65
C PHE A 176 3.10 1.95 -5.66
N SER A 177 3.11 3.24 -5.97
CA SER A 177 3.46 4.28 -5.00
C SER A 177 2.58 4.22 -3.75
N ASN A 178 1.31 3.81 -3.89
CA ASN A 178 0.36 3.65 -2.77
C ASN A 178 0.78 2.53 -1.79
N SER A 179 1.43 1.47 -2.27
CA SER A 179 1.95 0.40 -1.40
C SER A 179 3.13 0.90 -0.56
N LEU A 180 4.02 1.70 -1.17
CA LEU A 180 5.10 2.35 -0.45
C LEU A 180 4.58 3.43 0.53
N GLU A 181 3.64 4.25 0.10
CA GLU A 181 2.91 5.23 0.95
C GLU A 181 2.29 4.54 2.17
N THR A 182 1.67 3.38 1.98
CA THR A 182 1.06 2.60 3.08
C THR A 182 2.11 2.14 4.09
N THR A 183 3.28 1.67 3.59
CA THR A 183 4.41 1.30 4.44
C THR A 183 4.93 2.51 5.22
N LEU A 184 5.21 3.63 4.53
CA LEU A 184 5.68 4.87 5.15
C LEU A 184 4.67 5.42 6.17
N THR A 185 3.37 5.30 5.90
CA THR A 185 2.30 5.68 6.83
C THR A 185 2.37 4.85 8.11
N LEU A 186 2.51 3.52 8.00
CA LEU A 186 2.63 2.65 9.18
C LEU A 186 3.90 2.93 10.00
N VAL A 187 5.05 3.08 9.33
CA VAL A 187 6.31 3.39 10.00
C VAL A 187 6.23 4.78 10.65
N GLY A 188 5.72 5.78 9.95
CA GLY A 188 5.62 7.14 10.45
C GLY A 188 4.63 7.27 11.62
N LEU A 189 3.46 6.61 11.55
CA LEU A 189 2.49 6.57 12.66
C LEU A 189 3.08 5.89 13.91
N TYR A 190 3.92 4.86 13.74
CA TYR A 190 4.62 4.24 14.86
C TYR A 190 5.56 5.21 15.58
N TYR A 191 6.26 6.05 14.82
CA TYR A 191 7.16 7.06 15.37
C TYR A 191 6.44 8.35 15.83
N TRP A 192 5.14 8.49 15.58
CA TRP A 192 4.42 9.72 15.90
C TRP A 192 3.97 9.77 17.38
N PRO A 193 4.33 10.81 18.16
CA PRO A 193 4.02 10.85 19.60
C PRO A 193 2.53 10.96 19.90
N SER A 194 1.78 11.84 19.23
CA SER A 194 0.34 12.02 19.50
C SER A 194 -0.50 10.77 19.25
N VAL A 195 -0.03 9.85 18.42
CA VAL A 195 -0.71 8.58 18.14
C VAL A 195 -0.54 7.58 19.29
N ARG A 196 0.37 7.81 20.25
CA ARG A 196 0.53 6.92 21.41
C ARG A 196 -0.41 7.30 22.55
N SER A 197 -0.68 6.32 23.42
CA SER A 197 -1.33 6.57 24.72
C SER A 197 -0.35 7.26 25.67
N SER A 198 -0.86 8.10 26.59
CA SER A 198 -0.07 8.84 27.58
C SER A 198 0.89 7.95 28.40
N LEU A 199 0.51 6.69 28.60
CA LEU A 199 1.30 5.69 29.32
C LEU A 199 2.55 5.22 28.56
N ASN A 200 2.55 5.29 27.24
CA ASN A 200 3.63 4.78 26.39
C ASN A 200 4.38 5.93 25.73
N LYS A 201 5.33 6.53 26.47
CA LYS A 201 6.18 7.61 25.94
C LYS A 201 6.94 7.14 24.69
N ALA A 202 6.93 7.97 23.66
CA ALA A 202 7.71 7.73 22.45
C ALA A 202 9.22 7.84 22.76
N PRO A 203 10.09 7.11 22.02
CA PRO A 203 11.53 7.31 22.12
C PRO A 203 11.94 8.76 21.81
N SER A 204 13.03 9.24 22.43
CA SER A 204 13.60 10.55 22.12
C SER A 204 13.95 10.65 20.62
N GLY A 205 13.53 11.73 19.96
CA GLY A 205 13.76 11.93 18.51
C GLY A 205 12.78 11.22 17.58
N SER A 206 11.84 10.42 18.12
CA SER A 206 10.81 9.72 17.35
C SER A 206 9.99 10.65 16.44
N ARG A 207 9.64 11.85 16.92
CA ARG A 207 8.87 12.83 16.14
C ARG A 207 9.57 13.28 14.85
N LYS A 208 10.88 13.50 14.90
CA LYS A 208 11.68 13.92 13.72
C LYS A 208 11.69 12.84 12.64
N TRP A 209 11.83 11.57 13.04
CA TRP A 209 11.73 10.44 12.13
C TRP A 209 10.33 10.30 11.53
N GLY A 210 9.29 10.47 12.34
CA GLY A 210 7.90 10.55 11.85
C GLY A 210 7.74 11.63 10.78
N LEU A 211 8.17 12.86 11.07
CA LEU A 211 8.10 13.99 10.14
C LEU A 211 8.88 13.74 8.84
N ALA A 212 10.08 13.16 8.92
CA ALA A 212 10.87 12.83 7.75
C ALA A 212 10.16 11.81 6.84
N LEU A 213 9.55 10.78 7.43
CA LEU A 213 8.77 9.78 6.69
C LEU A 213 7.48 10.37 6.11
N ALA A 214 6.83 11.30 6.82
CA ALA A 214 5.67 12.02 6.33
C ALA A 214 6.01 12.90 5.13
N ALA A 215 7.09 13.67 5.23
CA ALA A 215 7.59 14.50 4.14
C ALA A 215 7.99 13.63 2.93
N LEU A 216 8.67 12.50 3.14
CA LEU A 216 9.01 11.56 2.08
C LEU A 216 7.78 10.94 1.41
N ALA A 217 6.75 10.58 2.19
CA ALA A 217 5.50 10.07 1.64
C ALA A 217 4.81 11.13 0.76
N CYS A 218 4.70 12.37 1.23
CA CYS A 218 4.14 13.49 0.44
C CYS A 218 4.96 13.80 -0.81
N ALA A 219 6.28 13.65 -0.74
CA ALA A 219 7.18 13.87 -1.86
C ALA A 219 7.02 12.80 -2.95
N ILE A 220 6.91 11.52 -2.55
CA ILE A 220 6.61 10.42 -3.47
C ILE A 220 5.21 10.58 -4.06
N ARG A 221 4.23 10.94 -3.22
CA ARG A 221 2.84 11.07 -3.61
C ARG A 221 2.19 12.26 -2.88
N PRO A 222 1.91 13.38 -3.58
CA PRO A 222 1.33 14.57 -2.96
C PRO A 222 0.02 14.31 -2.20
N THR A 223 -0.78 13.31 -2.62
CA THR A 223 -2.04 12.95 -1.96
C THR A 223 -1.85 12.39 -0.55
N SER A 224 -0.65 11.91 -0.17
CA SER A 224 -0.34 11.49 1.21
C SER A 224 -0.50 12.63 2.22
N ALA A 225 -0.47 13.89 1.75
CA ALA A 225 -0.75 15.05 2.56
C ALA A 225 -2.10 14.94 3.28
N VAL A 226 -3.11 14.29 2.68
CA VAL A 226 -4.42 14.08 3.30
C VAL A 226 -4.29 13.38 4.66
N THR A 227 -3.48 12.33 4.74
CA THR A 227 -3.20 11.58 5.98
C THR A 227 -2.39 12.43 6.97
N TRP A 228 -1.32 13.06 6.48
CA TRP A 228 -0.36 13.75 7.35
C TRP A 228 -0.84 15.10 7.87
N VAL A 229 -1.74 15.78 7.15
CA VAL A 229 -2.43 16.98 7.64
C VAL A 229 -3.24 16.65 8.88
N TYR A 230 -4.02 15.55 8.89
CA TYR A 230 -4.76 15.14 10.09
C TYR A 230 -3.84 14.89 11.28
N VAL A 231 -2.77 14.11 11.07
CA VAL A 231 -1.81 13.76 12.12
C VAL A 231 -1.06 14.99 12.62
N GLY A 232 -0.70 15.92 11.73
CA GLY A 232 -0.06 17.19 12.06
C GLY A 232 -0.97 18.13 12.86
N LEU A 233 -2.24 18.26 12.45
CA LEU A 233 -3.24 19.04 13.18
C LEU A 233 -3.51 18.46 14.58
N LEU A 234 -3.57 17.13 14.69
CA LEU A 234 -3.71 16.45 15.97
C LEU A 234 -2.51 16.70 16.89
N GLU A 235 -1.28 16.68 16.35
CA GLU A 235 -0.07 17.00 17.11
C GLU A 235 -0.05 18.48 17.56
N LEU A 236 -0.44 19.41 16.69
CA LEU A 236 -0.54 20.84 17.01
C LEU A 236 -1.59 21.12 18.10
N TYR A 237 -2.69 20.36 18.10
CA TYR A 237 -3.72 20.45 19.12
C TYR A 237 -3.22 19.98 20.48
N LEU A 238 -2.44 18.89 20.52
CA LEU A 238 -1.98 18.25 21.76
C LEU A 238 -0.68 18.85 22.32
N THR A 239 0.17 19.42 21.48
CA THR A 239 1.50 19.92 21.89
C THR A 239 1.41 21.35 22.43
N HIS A 240 2.14 21.62 23.53
CA HIS A 240 2.23 22.97 24.10
C HIS A 240 3.19 23.89 23.31
N ASP A 241 4.34 23.37 22.86
CA ASP A 241 5.36 24.14 22.12
C ASP A 241 5.09 24.18 20.59
N ARG A 242 3.97 24.80 20.19
CA ARG A 242 3.51 24.83 18.78
C ARG A 242 4.52 25.47 17.82
N LEU A 243 5.08 26.63 18.20
CA LEU A 243 6.02 27.37 17.36
C LEU A 243 7.32 26.57 17.14
N ARG A 244 7.82 25.91 18.18
CA ARG A 244 9.00 25.07 18.08
C ARG A 244 8.78 23.91 17.12
N PHE A 245 7.63 23.24 17.20
CA PHE A 245 7.28 22.16 16.29
C PHE A 245 7.26 22.64 14.82
N ILE A 246 6.66 23.80 14.55
CA ILE A 246 6.57 24.34 13.18
C ILE A 246 7.94 24.78 12.66
N PHE A 247 8.63 25.68 13.37
CA PHE A 247 9.82 26.35 12.85
C PHE A 247 11.11 25.54 13.00
N VAL A 248 11.21 24.66 14.00
CA VAL A 248 12.45 23.91 14.29
C VAL A 248 12.40 22.48 13.74
N GLU A 249 11.21 21.91 13.55
CA GLU A 249 11.07 20.52 13.11
C GLU A 249 10.38 20.42 11.74
N LEU A 250 9.16 20.92 11.60
CA LEU A 250 8.36 20.76 10.38
C LEU A 250 9.01 21.44 9.17
N ILE A 251 9.29 22.75 9.27
CA ILE A 251 9.84 23.53 8.15
C ILE A 251 11.22 23.01 7.74
N PRO A 252 12.22 22.83 8.63
CA PRO A 252 13.54 22.38 8.21
C PRO A 252 13.53 20.99 7.57
N ILE A 253 12.80 20.03 8.14
CA ILE A 253 12.72 18.66 7.59
C ILE A 253 11.99 18.68 6.24
N GLY A 254 10.88 19.40 6.16
CA GLY A 254 10.12 19.57 4.91
C GLY A 254 10.96 20.21 3.81
N SER A 255 11.69 21.28 4.12
CA SER A 255 12.58 21.97 3.18
C SER A 255 13.72 21.08 2.68
N VAL A 256 14.30 20.25 3.53
CA VAL A 256 15.36 19.30 3.11
C VAL A 256 14.80 18.26 2.14
N VAL A 257 13.65 17.65 2.45
CA VAL A 257 13.05 16.64 1.57
C VAL A 257 12.62 17.26 0.24
N LEU A 258 11.97 18.43 0.27
CA LEU A 258 11.60 19.16 -0.95
C LEU A 258 12.82 19.59 -1.76
N GLY A 259 13.91 20.02 -1.11
CA GLY A 259 15.15 20.37 -1.79
C GLY A 259 15.76 19.18 -2.53
N ILE A 260 15.79 18.00 -1.89
CA ILE A 260 16.27 16.75 -2.50
C ILE A 260 15.38 16.35 -3.69
N THR A 261 14.05 16.46 -3.56
CA THR A 261 13.14 16.12 -4.66
C THR A 261 13.27 17.07 -5.82
N CYS A 262 13.35 18.38 -5.57
CA CYS A 262 13.51 19.37 -6.63
C CYS A 262 14.83 19.17 -7.39
N LEU A 263 15.90 18.79 -6.68
CA LEU A 263 17.18 18.47 -7.32
C LEU A 263 17.05 17.22 -8.19
N LEU A 264 16.42 16.16 -7.69
CA LEU A 264 16.17 14.95 -8.48
C LEU A 264 15.33 15.27 -9.72
N ASP A 265 14.22 15.97 -9.55
CA ASP A 265 13.33 16.34 -10.64
C ASP A 265 14.05 17.24 -11.66
N ARG A 266 14.92 18.16 -11.21
CA ARG A 266 15.78 18.97 -12.10
C ARG A 266 16.76 18.15 -12.93
N LEU A 267 17.30 17.07 -12.37
CA LEU A 267 18.20 16.16 -13.08
C LEU A 267 17.46 15.31 -14.11
N MET A 268 16.18 15.00 -13.88
CA MET A 268 15.41 14.11 -14.75
C MET A 268 14.59 14.87 -15.81
N TYR A 269 14.09 16.06 -15.49
CA TYR A 269 13.28 16.89 -16.39
C TYR A 269 14.07 17.97 -17.14
N ASP A 270 15.38 18.06 -16.90
CA ASP A 270 16.27 19.10 -17.44
C ASP A 270 15.82 20.56 -17.16
N SER A 271 14.82 20.75 -16.29
CA SER A 271 14.20 22.01 -15.95
C SER A 271 13.77 22.04 -14.49
N TRP A 272 13.64 23.23 -13.91
CA TRP A 272 13.17 23.37 -12.52
C TRP A 272 11.66 23.20 -12.46
N VAL A 273 11.22 22.03 -11.99
CA VAL A 273 9.81 21.67 -11.88
C VAL A 273 9.46 21.40 -10.42
N LEU A 274 8.38 22.02 -9.94
CA LEU A 274 7.77 21.70 -8.65
C LEU A 274 6.62 20.73 -8.85
N VAL A 275 6.95 19.44 -8.95
CA VAL A 275 6.01 18.36 -9.23
C VAL A 275 4.76 18.41 -8.34
N PRO A 276 4.84 18.59 -6.99
CA PRO A 276 3.64 18.64 -6.15
C PRO A 276 2.67 19.76 -6.52
N LEU A 277 3.17 20.91 -7.00
CA LEU A 277 2.33 22.04 -7.42
C LEU A 277 1.66 21.74 -8.77
N ASN A 278 2.40 21.18 -9.72
CA ASN A 278 1.84 20.77 -11.02
C ASN A 278 0.78 19.68 -10.84
N PHE A 279 1.06 18.70 -9.97
CA PHE A 279 0.11 17.65 -9.61
C PHE A 279 -1.19 18.25 -9.03
N LEU A 280 -1.08 19.22 -8.10
CA LEU A 280 -2.23 19.90 -7.52
C LEU A 280 -3.04 20.66 -8.58
N LYS A 281 -2.34 21.40 -9.45
CA LYS A 281 -2.96 22.17 -10.54
C LYS A 281 -3.74 21.28 -11.50
N PHE A 282 -3.17 20.15 -11.90
CA PHE A 282 -3.81 19.24 -12.83
C PHE A 282 -4.97 18.45 -12.20
N ASN A 283 -4.73 17.81 -11.06
CA ASN A 283 -5.69 16.87 -10.47
C ASN A 283 -6.84 17.54 -9.71
N PHE A 284 -6.59 18.67 -9.06
CA PHE A 284 -7.60 19.33 -8.22
C PHE A 284 -8.15 20.62 -8.83
N LEU A 285 -7.32 21.43 -9.49
CA LEU A 285 -7.75 22.73 -10.02
C LEU A 285 -8.30 22.66 -11.45
N SER A 286 -7.95 21.63 -12.22
CA SER A 286 -8.27 21.56 -13.65
C SER A 286 -9.23 20.41 -14.02
N SER A 287 -9.85 19.75 -13.02
CA SER A 287 -10.72 18.56 -13.19
C SER A 287 -10.10 17.41 -14.01
N GLY A 288 -8.77 17.38 -14.17
CA GLY A 288 -8.09 16.38 -15.01
C GLY A 288 -8.30 14.95 -14.54
N GLY A 289 -8.52 14.75 -13.24
CA GLY A 289 -8.84 13.42 -12.68
C GLY A 289 -10.20 12.87 -13.15
N ASP A 290 -11.18 13.73 -13.44
CA ASP A 290 -12.52 13.30 -13.83
C ASP A 290 -12.56 12.64 -15.21
N TYR A 291 -11.53 12.87 -16.04
CA TYR A 291 -11.34 12.20 -17.34
C TYR A 291 -11.26 10.67 -17.20
N TYR A 292 -10.76 10.18 -16.06
CA TYR A 292 -10.61 8.76 -15.76
C TYR A 292 -11.87 8.13 -15.14
N GLY A 293 -13.02 8.79 -15.26
CA GLY A 293 -14.30 8.33 -14.73
C GLY A 293 -14.55 8.82 -13.30
N THR A 294 -15.83 8.91 -12.93
CA THR A 294 -16.25 9.43 -11.62
C THR A 294 -17.19 8.46 -10.92
N HIS A 295 -17.12 8.47 -9.59
CA HIS A 295 -18.01 7.70 -8.73
C HIS A 295 -18.78 8.62 -7.78
N LYS A 296 -19.97 8.19 -7.34
CA LYS A 296 -20.78 8.93 -6.37
C LYS A 296 -20.03 9.14 -5.04
N TRP A 297 -20.38 10.19 -4.30
CA TRP A 297 -19.68 10.57 -3.06
C TRP A 297 -19.62 9.44 -2.03
N HIS A 298 -20.70 8.67 -1.88
CA HIS A 298 -20.79 7.59 -0.89
C HIS A 298 -19.99 6.33 -1.27
N TRP A 299 -19.37 6.29 -2.45
CA TRP A 299 -18.75 5.08 -3.00
C TRP A 299 -17.74 4.45 -2.05
N TYR A 300 -16.87 5.21 -1.39
CA TYR A 300 -15.92 4.65 -0.43
C TYR A 300 -16.60 3.99 0.78
N PHE A 301 -17.72 4.53 1.24
CA PHE A 301 -18.46 4.00 2.39
C PHE A 301 -19.32 2.79 2.02
N THR A 302 -19.88 2.75 0.80
CA THR A 302 -20.79 1.66 0.38
C THR A 302 -20.08 0.53 -0.34
N GLN A 303 -19.05 0.84 -1.14
CA GLN A 303 -18.39 -0.11 -2.04
C GLN A 303 -16.87 -0.08 -1.84
N GLY A 304 -16.18 1.02 -2.13
CA GLY A 304 -14.71 1.14 -2.14
C GLY A 304 -14.02 0.55 -0.92
N PHE A 305 -14.04 1.25 0.21
CA PHE A 305 -13.34 0.81 1.42
C PHE A 305 -14.01 -0.41 2.07
N THR A 306 -15.34 -0.48 2.01
CA THR A 306 -16.11 -1.60 2.55
C THR A 306 -15.75 -2.93 1.88
N VAL A 307 -15.52 -2.96 0.57
CA VAL A 307 -15.08 -4.14 -0.19
C VAL A 307 -13.62 -4.48 0.12
N MET A 308 -12.75 -3.49 0.35
CA MET A 308 -11.37 -3.74 0.79
C MET A 308 -11.30 -4.41 2.16
N VAL A 309 -12.11 -3.96 3.13
CA VAL A 309 -12.21 -4.58 4.46
C VAL A 309 -12.97 -5.91 4.40
N PHE A 310 -13.97 -6.02 3.52
CA PHE A 310 -14.76 -7.22 3.26
C PHE A 310 -15.39 -7.83 4.52
N THR A 311 -15.29 -9.15 4.70
CA THR A 311 -15.85 -9.88 5.84
C THR A 311 -15.22 -9.52 7.20
N PHE A 312 -14.13 -8.75 7.22
CA PHE A 312 -13.58 -8.19 8.45
C PHE A 312 -14.37 -6.97 8.96
N LEU A 313 -15.28 -6.40 8.17
CA LEU A 313 -15.95 -5.13 8.48
C LEU A 313 -16.70 -5.16 9.83
N PRO A 314 -17.49 -6.20 10.18
CA PRO A 314 -18.17 -6.24 11.47
C PRO A 314 -17.19 -6.22 12.66
N PHE A 315 -16.04 -6.88 12.52
CA PHE A 315 -14.99 -6.90 13.53
C PHE A 315 -14.28 -5.55 13.65
N CYS A 316 -14.07 -4.86 12.52
CA CYS A 316 -13.53 -3.50 12.48
C CYS A 316 -14.44 -2.54 13.25
N VAL A 317 -15.73 -2.50 12.91
CA VAL A 317 -16.72 -1.63 13.57
C VAL A 317 -16.81 -1.94 15.07
N ALA A 318 -16.91 -3.22 15.45
CA ALA A 318 -16.90 -3.62 16.85
C ALA A 318 -15.59 -3.21 17.57
N GLY A 319 -14.47 -3.19 16.86
CA GLY A 319 -13.15 -2.82 17.39
C GLY A 319 -13.04 -1.33 17.65
N ILE A 320 -13.53 -0.51 16.72
CA ILE A 320 -13.64 0.95 16.87
C ILE A 320 -14.49 1.28 18.10
N ILE A 321 -15.69 0.69 18.20
CA ILE A 321 -16.62 0.95 19.31
C ILE A 321 -16.03 0.52 20.66
N LYS A 322 -15.41 -0.66 20.74
CA LYS A 322 -14.89 -1.21 22.00
C LYS A 322 -13.58 -0.60 22.46
N SER A 323 -12.69 -0.25 21.54
CA SER A 323 -11.38 0.34 21.88
C SER A 323 -11.51 1.80 22.32
N LYS A 324 -12.56 2.51 21.87
CA LYS A 324 -12.76 3.95 22.09
C LYS A 324 -11.57 4.82 21.66
N TYR A 325 -10.73 4.31 20.75
CA TYR A 325 -9.51 4.98 20.34
C TYR A 325 -9.75 5.95 19.17
N TRP A 326 -10.27 7.13 19.51
CA TRP A 326 -10.80 8.09 18.53
C TRP A 326 -9.76 8.64 17.54
N LYS A 327 -8.48 8.70 17.91
CA LYS A 327 -7.41 9.30 17.07
C LYS A 327 -7.22 8.54 15.76
N LEU A 328 -7.25 7.20 15.79
CA LEU A 328 -7.09 6.39 14.58
C LEU A 328 -8.41 6.19 13.82
N SER A 329 -9.54 6.07 14.53
CA SER A 329 -10.85 6.01 13.86
C SER A 329 -11.20 7.34 13.18
N GLY A 330 -10.80 8.47 13.78
CA GLY A 330 -10.92 9.80 13.21
C GLY A 330 -10.05 9.96 11.96
N LEU A 331 -8.84 9.40 11.95
CA LEU A 331 -7.99 9.38 10.75
C LEU A 331 -8.63 8.61 9.60
N ILE A 332 -9.20 7.42 9.85
CA ILE A 332 -9.92 6.65 8.83
C ILE A 332 -11.07 7.49 8.26
N LEU A 333 -11.91 8.05 9.14
CA LEU A 333 -13.07 8.85 8.71
C LEU A 333 -12.65 10.12 7.94
N TRP A 334 -11.58 10.79 8.37
CA TRP A 334 -11.01 11.95 7.70
C TRP A 334 -10.57 11.63 6.27
N VAL A 335 -9.77 10.57 6.10
CA VAL A 335 -9.27 10.15 4.79
C VAL A 335 -10.44 9.75 3.88
N LEU A 336 -11.36 8.90 4.36
CA LEU A 336 -12.52 8.48 3.56
C LEU A 336 -13.42 9.66 3.21
N GLY A 337 -13.64 10.60 4.14
CA GLY A 337 -14.45 11.80 3.92
C GLY A 337 -13.86 12.72 2.84
N LEU A 338 -12.57 13.03 2.92
CA LEU A 338 -11.92 13.92 1.93
C LEU A 338 -11.85 13.29 0.54
N TYR A 339 -11.46 12.02 0.43
CA TYR A 339 -11.46 11.34 -0.87
C TYR A 339 -12.88 11.13 -1.44
N SER A 340 -13.92 11.13 -0.59
CA SER A 340 -15.31 11.03 -1.05
C SER A 340 -15.80 12.29 -1.78
N ILE A 341 -15.19 13.44 -1.53
CA ILE A 341 -15.51 14.71 -2.19
C ILE A 341 -15.02 14.72 -3.65
N LEU A 342 -13.91 14.04 -3.93
CA LEU A 342 -13.30 14.01 -5.28
C LEU A 342 -14.14 13.17 -6.24
N GLY A 343 -14.30 13.61 -7.49
CA GLY A 343 -15.09 12.90 -8.50
C GLY A 343 -14.51 11.53 -8.83
N HIS A 344 -13.24 11.51 -9.24
CA HIS A 344 -12.48 10.29 -9.49
C HIS A 344 -12.07 9.57 -8.19
N LYS A 345 -12.30 8.25 -8.13
CA LYS A 345 -12.07 7.43 -6.94
C LYS A 345 -11.47 6.09 -7.35
N GLU A 346 -10.55 5.59 -6.55
CA GLU A 346 -9.93 4.29 -6.75
C GLU A 346 -9.68 3.58 -5.41
N PHE A 347 -9.75 2.25 -5.40
CA PHE A 347 -9.50 1.46 -4.18
C PHE A 347 -8.12 1.74 -3.56
N ARG A 348 -7.08 1.90 -4.38
CA ARG A 348 -5.70 2.09 -3.91
C ARG A 348 -5.44 3.44 -3.25
N PHE A 349 -6.24 4.47 -3.50
CA PHE A 349 -6.04 5.80 -2.89
C PHE A 349 -6.22 5.79 -1.37
N VAL A 350 -7.08 4.90 -0.87
CA VAL A 350 -7.36 4.74 0.56
C VAL A 350 -6.66 3.52 1.18
N LEU A 351 -5.74 2.88 0.44
CA LEU A 351 -4.93 1.77 0.93
C LEU A 351 -4.16 2.10 2.23
N PRO A 352 -3.61 3.31 2.44
CA PRO A 352 -2.84 3.62 3.65
C PRO A 352 -3.63 3.50 4.97
N VAL A 353 -4.96 3.65 4.93
CA VAL A 353 -5.83 3.51 6.12
C VAL A 353 -6.43 2.12 6.29
N LEU A 354 -6.30 1.22 5.30
CA LEU A 354 -6.77 -0.16 5.41
C LEU A 354 -6.07 -0.93 6.56
N PRO A 355 -4.73 -0.89 6.70
CA PRO A 355 -4.07 -1.56 7.82
C PRO A 355 -4.54 -1.05 9.18
N ILE A 356 -4.86 0.25 9.29
CA ILE A 356 -5.38 0.86 10.53
C ILE A 356 -6.73 0.24 10.91
N SER A 357 -7.62 0.04 9.93
CA SER A 357 -8.86 -0.71 10.14
C SER A 357 -8.61 -2.14 10.62
N LEU A 358 -7.59 -2.81 10.07
CA LEU A 358 -7.21 -4.17 10.47
C LEU A 358 -6.60 -4.24 11.89
N ILE A 359 -6.06 -3.14 12.43
CA ILE A 359 -5.71 -3.04 13.87
C ILE A 359 -6.99 -3.16 14.73
N PHE A 360 -8.06 -2.45 14.37
CA PHE A 360 -9.34 -2.52 15.11
C PHE A 360 -9.98 -3.91 15.01
N VAL A 361 -9.87 -4.57 13.86
CA VAL A 361 -10.24 -5.99 13.72
C VAL A 361 -9.44 -6.84 14.72
N GLY A 362 -8.13 -6.64 14.77
CA GLY A 362 -7.25 -7.33 15.72
C GLY A 362 -7.69 -7.15 17.17
N TYR A 363 -8.14 -5.95 17.54
CA TYR A 363 -8.69 -5.66 18.87
C TYR A 363 -9.94 -6.50 19.18
N SER A 364 -10.89 -6.55 18.24
CA SER A 364 -12.11 -7.36 18.39
C SER A 364 -11.83 -8.85 18.53
N LEU A 365 -10.90 -9.38 17.73
CA LEU A 365 -10.51 -10.79 17.77
C LEU A 365 -9.79 -11.14 19.07
N ALA A 366 -8.90 -10.27 19.56
CA ALA A 366 -8.26 -10.43 20.87
C ALA A 366 -9.29 -10.47 22.01
N ALA A 367 -10.28 -9.58 21.98
CA ALA A 367 -11.35 -9.56 22.98
C ALA A 367 -12.25 -10.81 22.93
N LEU A 368 -12.38 -11.47 21.78
CA LEU A 368 -13.06 -12.76 21.66
C LEU A 368 -12.22 -13.90 22.26
N ASP A 369 -10.91 -13.88 21.99
CA ASP A 369 -9.96 -14.89 22.49
C ASP A 369 -9.87 -14.91 24.02
N GLU A 370 -9.82 -13.74 24.65
CA GLU A 370 -9.82 -13.61 26.11
C GLU A 370 -11.13 -14.11 26.74
N ARG A 371 -12.28 -13.86 26.09
CA ARG A 371 -13.59 -14.33 26.57
C ARG A 371 -13.72 -15.85 26.48
N ASP A 372 -13.31 -16.45 25.36
CA ASP A 372 -13.35 -17.89 25.17
C ASP A 372 -12.40 -18.59 26.17
N SER A 373 -11.23 -18.02 26.45
CA SER A 373 -10.30 -18.52 27.46
C SER A 373 -10.90 -18.51 28.88
N ARG A 374 -11.59 -17.43 29.27
CA ARG A 374 -12.27 -17.32 30.58
C ARG A 374 -13.46 -18.29 30.70
N ASN A 375 -14.23 -18.47 29.63
CA ASN A 375 -15.37 -19.39 29.61
C ASN A 375 -14.92 -20.86 29.59
N GLY A 376 -13.82 -21.18 28.91
CA GLY A 376 -13.21 -22.51 28.91
C GLY A 376 -12.70 -22.93 30.29
N ALA A 377 -12.12 -22.00 31.05
CA ALA A 377 -11.73 -22.25 32.45
C ALA A 377 -12.94 -22.56 33.34
N LYS A 378 -14.09 -21.89 33.13
CA LYS A 378 -15.34 -22.17 33.85
C LYS A 378 -16.05 -23.46 33.41
N LYS A 379 -15.87 -23.90 32.16
CA LYS A 379 -16.45 -25.17 31.65
C LYS A 379 -15.65 -26.40 32.05
N ARG A 380 -14.36 -26.26 32.37
CA ARG A 380 -13.50 -27.38 32.79
C ARG A 380 -13.91 -28.01 34.13
N SER A 381 -14.83 -27.38 34.87
CA SER A 381 -15.47 -27.92 36.07
C SER A 381 -16.79 -28.67 35.81
N SER A 382 -17.26 -28.81 34.56
CA SER A 382 -18.46 -29.58 34.23
C SER A 382 -18.23 -30.48 33.00
N CYS A 383 -18.47 -31.77 33.18
CA CYS A 383 -18.10 -32.88 32.31
C CYS A 383 -18.98 -33.03 31.02
N ILE A 384 -18.34 -33.53 29.95
CA ILE A 384 -18.84 -34.25 28.74
C ILE A 384 -19.70 -33.53 27.66
N CYS A 385 -19.12 -33.55 26.44
CA CYS A 385 -19.64 -33.62 25.06
C CYS A 385 -20.67 -32.61 24.48
N ASN A 386 -20.14 -31.62 23.73
CA ASN A 386 -20.27 -31.55 22.26
C ASN A 386 -19.20 -30.54 21.77
N LYS A 387 -18.20 -30.98 20.98
CA LYS A 387 -17.08 -30.13 20.50
C LYS A 387 -17.56 -29.19 19.39
N TRP A 388 -18.48 -28.28 19.69
CA TRP A 388 -18.70 -27.14 18.81
C TRP A 388 -17.44 -26.28 18.78
N PRO A 389 -17.00 -25.82 17.59
CA PRO A 389 -15.85 -24.95 17.50
C PRO A 389 -16.09 -23.70 18.36
N SER A 390 -15.04 -23.26 19.06
CA SER A 390 -15.09 -22.00 19.82
C SER A 390 -15.52 -20.85 18.90
N ARG A 391 -16.15 -19.81 19.46
CA ARG A 391 -16.59 -18.63 18.67
C ARG A 391 -15.41 -18.03 17.90
N LYS A 392 -14.22 -18.04 18.53
CA LYS A 392 -12.95 -17.72 17.90
C LYS A 392 -12.64 -18.57 16.66
N GLN A 393 -12.68 -19.90 16.77
CA GLN A 393 -12.39 -20.80 15.64
C GLN A 393 -13.36 -20.60 14.49
N LEU A 394 -14.65 -20.41 14.78
CA LEU A 394 -15.66 -20.12 13.77
C LEU A 394 -15.38 -18.79 13.05
N ALA A 395 -15.01 -17.74 13.81
CA ALA A 395 -14.65 -16.45 13.23
C ALA A 395 -13.41 -16.55 12.33
N ILE A 396 -12.35 -17.23 12.77
CA ILE A 396 -11.13 -17.45 11.99
C ILE A 396 -11.45 -18.22 10.71
N PHE A 397 -12.19 -19.33 10.82
CA PHE A 397 -12.59 -20.13 9.67
C PHE A 397 -13.39 -19.29 8.67
N PHE A 398 -14.39 -18.54 9.13
CA PHE A 398 -15.19 -17.66 8.28
C PHE A 398 -14.34 -16.59 7.55
N LEU A 399 -13.42 -15.94 8.27
CA LEU A 399 -12.54 -14.92 7.68
C LEU A 399 -11.60 -15.51 6.63
N LEU A 400 -10.98 -16.66 6.91
CA LEU A 400 -10.10 -17.32 5.96
C LEU A 400 -10.85 -17.91 4.77
N ALA A 401 -11.99 -18.58 5.00
CA ALA A 401 -12.80 -19.18 3.95
C ALA A 401 -13.39 -18.14 2.99
N SER A 402 -13.64 -16.91 3.45
CA SER A 402 -14.11 -15.82 2.58
C SER A 402 -12.98 -15.07 1.88
N ASN A 403 -11.84 -14.82 2.56
CA ASN A 403 -10.78 -13.98 1.99
C ASN A 403 -9.77 -14.76 1.14
N ILE A 404 -9.41 -16.00 1.49
CA ILE A 404 -8.39 -16.75 0.75
C ILE A 404 -8.83 -17.02 -0.70
N PRO A 405 -10.06 -17.51 -0.98
CA PRO A 405 -10.48 -17.73 -2.37
C PRO A 405 -10.48 -16.44 -3.19
N MET A 406 -10.96 -15.34 -2.60
CA MET A 406 -10.96 -14.02 -3.23
C MET A 406 -9.54 -13.53 -3.53
N ALA A 407 -8.63 -13.66 -2.56
CA ALA A 407 -7.23 -13.27 -2.68
C ALA A 407 -6.53 -14.04 -3.81
N LEU A 408 -6.70 -15.37 -3.83
CA LEU A 408 -6.10 -16.26 -4.82
C LEU A 408 -6.70 -16.01 -6.21
N TYR A 409 -8.03 -15.89 -6.33
CA TYR A 409 -8.67 -15.62 -7.61
C TYR A 409 -8.20 -14.30 -8.22
N MET A 410 -8.20 -13.22 -7.42
CA MET A 410 -7.75 -11.90 -7.88
C MET A 410 -6.26 -11.87 -8.20
N SER A 411 -5.43 -12.65 -7.51
CA SER A 411 -3.97 -12.65 -7.72
C SER A 411 -3.49 -13.61 -8.82
N LEU A 412 -4.24 -14.67 -9.13
CA LEU A 412 -3.80 -15.75 -10.03
C LEU A 412 -4.61 -15.88 -11.32
N ILE A 413 -5.85 -15.39 -11.36
CA ILE A 413 -6.80 -15.70 -12.43
C ILE A 413 -7.36 -14.44 -13.09
N HIS A 414 -7.94 -13.52 -12.30
CA HIS A 414 -8.63 -12.36 -12.85
C HIS A 414 -7.67 -11.35 -13.49
N GLN A 415 -7.96 -10.89 -14.71
CA GLN A 415 -7.11 -9.97 -15.49
C GLN A 415 -5.68 -10.50 -15.73
N ARG A 416 -5.54 -11.80 -16.01
CA ARG A 416 -4.23 -12.42 -16.24
C ARG A 416 -3.70 -12.27 -17.66
N GLY A 417 -4.61 -12.21 -18.65
CA GLY A 417 -4.27 -12.41 -20.06
C GLY A 417 -3.27 -11.39 -20.64
N THR A 418 -3.25 -10.15 -20.13
CA THR A 418 -2.34 -9.09 -20.59
C THR A 418 -0.91 -9.36 -20.15
N GLU A 419 -0.72 -9.82 -18.91
CA GLU A 419 0.57 -10.29 -18.39
C GLU A 419 1.06 -11.53 -19.14
N ASP A 420 0.19 -12.53 -19.34
CA ASP A 420 0.56 -13.76 -20.05
C ASP A 420 0.91 -13.52 -21.53
N ALA A 421 0.20 -12.62 -22.21
CA ALA A 421 0.51 -12.23 -23.59
C ALA A 421 1.90 -11.58 -23.68
N MET A 422 2.22 -10.66 -22.78
CA MET A 422 3.55 -10.02 -22.75
C MET A 422 4.65 -11.00 -22.33
N ASN A 423 4.38 -11.92 -21.42
CA ASN A 423 5.31 -12.99 -21.05
C ASN A 423 5.63 -13.92 -22.23
N TYR A 424 4.63 -14.21 -23.07
CA TYR A 424 4.80 -14.98 -24.29
C TYR A 424 5.63 -14.20 -25.32
N LEU A 425 5.24 -12.95 -25.60
CA LEU A 425 5.94 -12.09 -26.56
C LEU A 425 7.40 -11.86 -26.16
N SER A 426 7.69 -11.68 -24.87
CA SER A 426 9.05 -11.56 -24.35
C SER A 426 9.91 -12.79 -24.66
N LYS A 427 9.36 -14.00 -24.49
CA LYS A 427 10.06 -15.25 -24.79
C LYS A 427 10.30 -15.44 -26.29
N GLU A 428 9.34 -15.08 -27.13
CA GLU A 428 9.50 -15.21 -28.58
C GLU A 428 10.41 -14.09 -29.15
N ALA A 429 10.39 -12.90 -28.57
CA ALA A 429 11.32 -11.81 -28.87
C ALA A 429 12.76 -12.20 -28.53
N ALA A 430 13.00 -12.82 -27.37
CA ALA A 430 14.32 -13.35 -27.00
C ALA A 430 14.85 -14.44 -27.97
N LYS A 431 13.96 -15.10 -28.71
CA LYS A 431 14.31 -16.07 -29.77
C LYS A 431 14.44 -15.44 -31.16
N GLY A 432 14.29 -14.12 -31.29
CA GLY A 432 14.36 -13.41 -32.56
C GLY A 432 13.15 -13.59 -33.49
N LYS A 433 12.02 -14.08 -32.97
CA LYS A 433 10.80 -14.33 -33.78
C LYS A 433 9.85 -13.13 -33.84
N VAL A 434 9.99 -12.20 -32.92
CA VAL A 434 9.18 -10.97 -32.87
C VAL A 434 10.03 -9.82 -33.39
N LYS A 435 9.54 -9.10 -34.41
CA LYS A 435 10.25 -7.94 -34.99
C LYS A 435 9.59 -6.62 -34.61
N SER A 436 8.27 -6.59 -34.54
CA SER A 436 7.47 -5.42 -34.19
C SER A 436 6.09 -5.83 -33.67
N ILE A 437 5.52 -5.05 -32.74
CA ILE A 437 4.25 -5.36 -32.07
C ILE A 437 3.31 -4.16 -32.15
N VAL A 438 2.06 -4.39 -32.55
CA VAL A 438 0.98 -3.40 -32.48
C VAL A 438 -0.10 -3.87 -31.52
N PHE A 439 -0.50 -3.00 -30.59
CA PHE A 439 -1.57 -3.24 -29.64
C PHE A 439 -2.84 -2.50 -30.11
N LEU A 440 -3.83 -3.26 -30.58
CA LEU A 440 -5.16 -2.77 -30.97
C LEU A 440 -6.15 -3.05 -29.84
N MET A 441 -5.96 -2.33 -28.74
CA MET A 441 -6.71 -2.45 -27.49
C MET A 441 -6.61 -1.13 -26.71
N PRO A 442 -7.39 -0.93 -25.63
CA PRO A 442 -7.28 0.27 -24.80
C PRO A 442 -5.84 0.57 -24.40
N CYS A 443 -5.48 1.86 -24.42
CA CYS A 443 -4.14 2.28 -24.05
C CYS A 443 -3.74 1.77 -22.66
N HIS A 444 -2.44 1.50 -22.48
CA HIS A 444 -1.87 1.06 -21.20
C HIS A 444 -2.47 -0.25 -20.61
N ALA A 445 -3.24 -1.03 -21.40
CA ALA A 445 -3.84 -2.28 -20.94
C ALA A 445 -2.81 -3.41 -20.72
N THR A 446 -1.63 -3.32 -21.34
CA THR A 446 -0.53 -4.27 -21.19
C THR A 446 0.69 -3.63 -20.53
N PRO A 447 1.51 -4.42 -19.83
CA PRO A 447 2.90 -4.06 -19.59
C PRO A 447 3.64 -3.83 -20.91
N TYR A 448 4.77 -3.12 -20.87
CA TYR A 448 5.48 -2.69 -22.09
C TYR A 448 6.95 -3.16 -22.12
N TYR A 449 7.91 -2.27 -22.35
CA TYR A 449 9.33 -2.66 -22.44
C TYR A 449 9.88 -3.22 -21.14
N SER A 450 9.39 -2.77 -19.99
CA SER A 450 9.74 -3.31 -18.67
C SER A 450 9.49 -4.82 -18.52
N THR A 451 8.51 -5.37 -19.24
CA THR A 451 8.22 -6.82 -19.27
C THR A 451 8.84 -7.50 -20.50
N LEU A 452 8.78 -6.85 -21.67
CA LEU A 452 9.33 -7.42 -22.90
C LEU A 452 10.86 -7.59 -22.82
N HIS A 453 11.52 -6.57 -22.26
CA HIS A 453 12.96 -6.39 -22.13
C HIS A 453 13.74 -6.68 -23.42
N ASN A 454 13.23 -6.16 -24.54
CA ASN A 454 13.88 -6.18 -25.85
C ASN A 454 13.61 -4.84 -26.55
N ASN A 455 14.64 -4.28 -27.19
CA ASN A 455 14.52 -3.04 -27.93
C ASN A 455 14.02 -3.30 -29.35
N LEU A 456 12.71 -3.45 -29.50
CA LEU A 456 12.03 -3.63 -30.79
C LEU A 456 10.86 -2.65 -30.93
N PRO A 457 10.49 -2.23 -32.16
CA PRO A 457 9.39 -1.31 -32.37
C PRO A 457 8.06 -1.85 -31.83
N MET A 458 7.50 -1.14 -30.86
CA MET A 458 6.15 -1.38 -30.36
C MET A 458 5.30 -0.11 -30.49
N ARG A 459 4.00 -0.28 -30.76
CA ARG A 459 3.02 0.82 -30.80
C ARG A 459 1.70 0.38 -30.16
N PHE A 460 1.15 1.21 -29.30
CA PHE A 460 -0.21 1.09 -28.77
C PHE A 460 -1.01 2.35 -29.14
N LEU A 461 -2.34 2.31 -28.95
CA LEU A 461 -3.22 3.43 -29.27
C LEU A 461 -3.03 4.58 -28.29
N ASP A 462 -2.80 5.79 -28.79
CA ASP A 462 -2.61 6.97 -27.95
C ASP A 462 -3.92 7.35 -27.22
N CYS A 463 -3.77 7.73 -25.95
CA CYS A 463 -4.85 8.20 -25.09
C CYS A 463 -4.46 9.46 -24.31
N THR A 464 -3.50 10.22 -24.84
CA THR A 464 -3.14 11.51 -24.28
C THR A 464 -4.37 12.43 -24.24
N PRO A 465 -4.74 12.97 -23.06
CA PRO A 465 -5.94 13.80 -22.93
C PRO A 465 -5.87 15.03 -23.84
N ASN A 466 -6.82 15.14 -24.77
CA ASN A 466 -6.93 16.29 -25.67
C ASN A 466 -8.27 16.98 -25.45
N LYS A 467 -8.25 18.28 -25.13
CA LYS A 467 -9.37 19.09 -24.63
C LYS A 467 -10.70 18.91 -25.42
N GLY A 468 -11.46 17.87 -25.07
CA GLY A 468 -12.76 17.56 -25.67
C GLY A 468 -12.76 16.79 -27.00
N MET A 469 -11.60 16.37 -27.53
CA MET A 469 -11.53 15.55 -28.74
C MET A 469 -11.30 14.07 -28.39
N PRO A 470 -11.96 13.12 -29.10
CA PRO A 470 -11.75 11.71 -28.86
C PRO A 470 -10.31 11.32 -29.22
N THR A 471 -9.67 10.57 -28.33
CA THR A 471 -8.30 10.09 -28.52
C THR A 471 -8.21 9.02 -29.60
N GLU A 472 -7.00 8.62 -30.00
CA GLU A 472 -6.80 7.49 -30.93
C GLU A 472 -7.46 6.22 -30.36
N SER A 473 -7.27 5.96 -29.06
CA SER A 473 -7.92 4.86 -28.36
C SER A 473 -9.46 5.01 -28.35
N ASP A 474 -10.01 6.19 -28.10
CA ASP A 474 -11.47 6.37 -28.10
C ASP A 474 -12.07 6.14 -29.50
N ARG A 475 -11.43 6.66 -30.55
CA ARG A 475 -11.86 6.47 -31.94
C ARG A 475 -11.88 4.99 -32.33
N PHE A 476 -10.85 4.25 -31.93
CA PHE A 476 -10.80 2.81 -32.15
C PHE A 476 -11.93 2.08 -31.42
N MET A 477 -12.22 2.43 -30.16
CA MET A 477 -13.31 1.79 -29.41
C MET A 477 -14.70 2.13 -29.97
N MET A 478 -14.86 3.27 -30.65
CA MET A 478 -16.12 3.66 -31.30
C MET A 478 -16.39 2.90 -32.61
N ASP A 479 -15.37 2.75 -33.46
CA ASP A 479 -15.45 2.01 -34.71
C ASP A 479 -14.12 1.32 -35.03
N PRO A 480 -13.91 0.09 -34.52
CA PRO A 480 -12.63 -0.63 -34.68
C PRO A 480 -12.27 -0.88 -36.15
N VAL A 481 -13.27 -1.21 -36.99
CA VAL A 481 -13.04 -1.65 -38.37
C VAL A 481 -12.59 -0.48 -39.23
N SER A 482 -13.34 0.64 -39.22
CA SER A 482 -12.97 1.82 -39.98
C SER A 482 -11.62 2.38 -39.52
N PHE A 483 -11.39 2.39 -38.20
CA PHE A 483 -10.10 2.79 -37.64
C PHE A 483 -8.96 1.91 -38.15
N ALA A 484 -9.10 0.59 -38.11
CA ALA A 484 -8.04 -0.34 -38.53
C ALA A 484 -7.70 -0.19 -40.02
N VAL A 485 -8.71 0.00 -40.88
CA VAL A 485 -8.52 0.25 -42.32
C VAL A 485 -7.76 1.56 -42.56
N ASP A 486 -8.14 2.63 -41.86
CA ASP A 486 -7.44 3.92 -41.96
C ASP A 486 -6.01 3.85 -41.40
N PHE A 487 -5.83 3.13 -40.31
CA PHE A 487 -4.53 2.89 -39.69
C PHE A 487 -3.59 2.13 -40.64
N ALA A 488 -4.12 1.12 -41.34
CA ALA A 488 -3.37 0.29 -42.27
C ALA A 488 -2.83 1.02 -43.50
N LYS A 489 -3.42 2.17 -43.88
CA LYS A 489 -2.94 2.96 -45.04
C LYS A 489 -1.50 3.43 -44.88
N ASN A 490 -1.10 3.74 -43.64
CA ASN A 490 0.20 4.32 -43.33
C ASN A 490 1.00 3.50 -42.29
N TRP A 491 0.56 2.29 -41.95
CA TRP A 491 1.28 1.48 -40.98
C TRP A 491 2.54 0.85 -41.58
N SER A 492 3.54 0.61 -40.73
CA SER A 492 4.60 -0.35 -41.04
C SER A 492 4.06 -1.73 -40.71
N HIS A 493 4.14 -2.69 -41.65
CA HIS A 493 3.58 -4.03 -41.48
C HIS A 493 4.10 -4.67 -40.18
N PRO A 494 3.24 -4.85 -39.16
CA PRO A 494 3.71 -5.35 -37.88
C PRO A 494 3.91 -6.86 -37.92
N SER A 495 4.90 -7.39 -37.21
CA SER A 495 5.07 -8.85 -37.12
C SER A 495 4.01 -9.52 -36.25
N HIS A 496 3.51 -8.80 -35.23
CA HIS A 496 2.54 -9.29 -34.27
C HIS A 496 1.49 -8.22 -33.97
N ILE A 497 0.23 -8.65 -33.82
CA ILE A 497 -0.88 -7.80 -33.37
C ILE A 497 -1.48 -8.42 -32.11
N VAL A 498 -1.71 -7.60 -31.09
CA VAL A 498 -2.33 -8.01 -29.83
C VAL A 498 -3.64 -7.26 -29.64
N LEU A 499 -4.69 -8.00 -29.29
CA LEU A 499 -6.03 -7.45 -29.12
C LEU A 499 -6.83 -8.26 -28.09
N PHE A 500 -7.88 -7.65 -27.54
CA PHE A 500 -8.87 -8.38 -26.75
C PHE A 500 -9.87 -9.09 -27.67
N ASP A 501 -10.54 -10.13 -27.17
CA ASP A 501 -11.47 -10.95 -27.96
C ASP A 501 -12.75 -10.22 -28.36
N SER A 502 -13.14 -9.16 -27.65
CA SER A 502 -14.25 -8.30 -28.05
C SER A 502 -13.97 -7.61 -29.39
N GLU A 503 -12.78 -7.03 -29.52
CA GLU A 503 -12.30 -6.26 -30.65
C GLU A 503 -11.92 -7.19 -31.81
N GLU A 504 -11.40 -8.39 -31.48
CA GLU A 504 -11.12 -9.45 -32.46
C GLU A 504 -12.33 -9.80 -33.31
N ARG A 505 -13.51 -9.91 -32.70
CA ARG A 505 -14.74 -10.28 -33.41
C ARG A 505 -15.07 -9.31 -34.53
N HIS A 506 -14.70 -8.04 -34.37
CA HIS A 506 -14.90 -6.99 -35.37
C HIS A 506 -13.78 -6.99 -36.42
N LEU A 507 -12.54 -7.30 -36.02
CA LEU A 507 -11.36 -7.18 -36.88
C LEU A 507 -10.93 -8.47 -37.57
N LYS A 508 -11.61 -9.59 -37.36
CA LYS A 508 -11.19 -10.90 -37.86
C LYS A 508 -10.95 -10.93 -39.38
N ASP A 509 -11.90 -10.39 -40.16
CA ASP A 509 -11.78 -10.36 -41.62
C ASP A 509 -10.65 -9.42 -42.09
N PHE A 510 -10.45 -8.32 -41.36
CA PHE A 510 -9.33 -7.40 -41.59
C PHE A 510 -7.97 -8.08 -41.31
N LEU A 511 -7.86 -8.86 -40.24
CA LEU A 511 -6.63 -9.58 -39.90
C LEU A 511 -6.31 -10.65 -40.96
N ILE A 512 -7.32 -11.42 -41.38
CA ILE A 512 -7.16 -12.46 -42.40
C ILE A 512 -6.76 -11.86 -43.76
N SER A 513 -7.35 -10.73 -44.15
CA SER A 513 -7.01 -10.07 -45.43
C SER A 513 -5.58 -9.53 -45.48
N HIS A 514 -4.98 -9.28 -44.31
CA HIS A 514 -3.58 -8.88 -44.15
C HIS A 514 -2.66 -10.06 -43.76
N SER A 515 -3.09 -11.31 -44.03
CA SER A 515 -2.32 -12.54 -43.79
C SER A 515 -2.01 -12.89 -42.33
N PHE A 516 -2.57 -12.17 -41.35
CA PHE A 516 -2.37 -12.48 -39.94
C PHE A 516 -3.11 -13.75 -39.52
N ARG A 517 -2.43 -14.59 -38.73
CA ARG A 517 -2.99 -15.82 -38.14
C ARG A 517 -2.92 -15.77 -36.62
N GLU A 518 -3.96 -16.29 -35.97
CA GLU A 518 -3.97 -16.46 -34.51
C GLU A 518 -2.88 -17.47 -34.12
N VAL A 519 -1.92 -17.03 -33.31
CA VAL A 519 -0.84 -17.89 -32.79
C VAL A 519 -1.12 -18.32 -31.36
N ARG A 520 -1.75 -17.44 -30.56
CA ARG A 520 -2.00 -17.73 -29.16
C ARG A 520 -3.18 -16.94 -28.60
N ARG A 521 -3.91 -17.57 -27.68
CA ARG A 521 -4.98 -16.96 -26.90
C ARG A 521 -4.77 -17.21 -25.41
N PHE A 522 -4.98 -16.17 -24.62
CA PHE A 522 -4.78 -16.18 -23.17
C PHE A 522 -6.06 -15.78 -22.46
N PHE A 523 -6.43 -16.55 -21.45
CA PHE A 523 -7.56 -16.20 -20.59
C PHE A 523 -7.28 -14.88 -19.85
N HIS A 524 -8.23 -13.95 -19.87
CA HIS A 524 -8.14 -12.66 -19.19
C HIS A 524 -9.05 -12.57 -17.98
N ALA A 525 -10.38 -12.64 -18.16
CA ALA A 525 -11.32 -12.50 -17.06
C ALA A 525 -12.66 -13.22 -17.33
N HIS A 526 -13.33 -13.68 -16.26
CA HIS A 526 -14.69 -14.23 -16.36
C HIS A 526 -15.77 -13.15 -16.43
N PHE A 527 -15.48 -11.96 -15.88
CA PHE A 527 -16.44 -10.86 -15.73
C PHE A 527 -15.94 -9.63 -16.50
N LYS A 528 -16.88 -8.82 -16.99
CA LYS A 528 -16.58 -7.53 -17.63
C LYS A 528 -15.82 -6.63 -16.67
N VAL A 529 -14.86 -5.87 -17.19
CA VAL A 529 -14.16 -4.83 -16.44
C VAL A 529 -14.34 -3.51 -17.19
N ASP A 530 -15.26 -2.67 -16.69
CA ASP A 530 -15.61 -1.29 -17.10
C ASP A 530 -15.89 -0.97 -18.58
N ARG A 531 -15.40 -1.74 -19.57
CA ARG A 531 -15.70 -1.64 -21.00
C ARG A 531 -15.63 -3.04 -21.63
N ASP A 532 -16.77 -3.53 -22.10
CA ASP A 532 -16.98 -4.84 -22.76
C ASP A 532 -16.44 -6.10 -22.05
N LEU A 533 -16.83 -7.28 -22.55
CA LEU A 533 -16.42 -8.56 -21.97
C LEU A 533 -15.08 -8.97 -22.59
N GLN A 534 -14.00 -8.50 -21.98
CA GLN A 534 -12.62 -8.86 -22.34
C GLN A 534 -12.26 -10.22 -21.73
N ALA A 535 -12.81 -11.30 -22.29
CA ALA A 535 -12.63 -12.65 -21.78
C ALA A 535 -11.23 -13.20 -22.07
N SER A 536 -10.64 -12.82 -23.21
CA SER A 536 -9.30 -13.28 -23.58
C SER A 536 -8.49 -12.23 -24.33
N VAL A 537 -7.16 -12.35 -24.24
CA VAL A 537 -6.20 -11.60 -25.06
C VAL A 537 -5.68 -12.53 -26.14
N VAL A 538 -5.65 -12.05 -27.37
CA VAL A 538 -5.27 -12.82 -28.56
C VAL A 538 -4.05 -12.19 -29.21
N VAL A 539 -3.14 -13.05 -29.65
CA VAL A 539 -1.90 -12.67 -30.34
C VAL A 539 -1.95 -13.26 -31.74
N TYR A 540 -1.93 -12.38 -32.73
CA TYR A 540 -1.80 -12.69 -34.14
C TYR A 540 -0.36 -12.46 -34.61
N ALA A 541 0.10 -13.23 -35.59
CA ALA A 541 1.37 -13.02 -36.27
C ALA A 541 1.21 -13.15 -37.80
N ASP A 542 2.08 -12.46 -38.52
CA ASP A 542 2.22 -12.50 -39.99
C ASP A 542 2.90 -13.80 -40.46
#